data_AF-A0A8J4TQE1-F1
#
_entry.id   AF-A0A8J4TQE1-F1
#
_cell.length_a   1.000
_cell.length_b   1.000
_cell.length_c   1.000
_cell.angle_alpha   90.00
_cell.angle_beta   90.00
_cell.angle_gamma   90.00
#
_symmetry.space_group_name_H-M   'P 1'
#
loop_
_entity.id
_entity.type
_entity.pdbx_description
1 polymer ?
#
loop_
_entity_poly.entity_id
_entity_poly.type
_entity_poly.pdbx_seq_one_letter_code
_entity_poly.pdbx_strand_id
1 'polypeptide(L)'
;CEICKLYYFNKCEVHGPPVSIPDTSVPTGVSDRATQTLPSGLEIQESSIPDAGLGVFNKGETVPVGAHFGPYQGELVDREEAMNSEYSWV
;
A
#
# COMPACT_ATOMS: atom_id res chain seq x y z
N CYS A 1 -3.39 6.96 15.62
CA CYS A 1 -2.00 7.50 15.73
C CYS A 1 -1.12 6.42 16.31
N GLU A 2 -0.10 5.99 15.59
CA GLU A 2 0.76 4.89 16.05
C GLU A 2 1.62 5.23 17.27
N ILE A 3 1.87 6.52 17.54
CA ILE A 3 2.65 6.95 18.69
C ILE A 3 1.75 7.10 19.92
N CYS A 4 0.62 7.81 19.81
CA CYS A 4 -0.29 8.03 20.93
C CYS A 4 -1.18 6.82 21.26
N LYS A 5 -1.31 5.86 20.35
CA LYS A 5 -2.25 4.72 20.45
C LYS A 5 -3.72 5.14 20.65
N LEU A 6 -4.08 6.29 20.08
CA LEU A 6 -5.45 6.82 20.08
C LEU A 6 -5.97 7.00 18.66
N TYR A 7 -7.28 6.84 18.50
CA TYR A 7 -8.02 7.11 17.26
C TYR A 7 -8.25 8.62 17.08
N TYR A 8 -8.34 9.04 15.83
CA TYR A 8 -8.69 10.40 15.44
C TYR A 8 -9.39 10.39 14.07
N PHE A 9 -10.13 11.45 13.73
CA PHE A 9 -10.82 11.54 12.44
C PHE A 9 -9.95 12.16 11.34
N ASN A 10 -9.28 13.29 11.60
CA ASN A 10 -8.45 13.99 10.60
C ASN A 10 -6.97 14.04 10.96
N LYS A 11 -6.67 14.41 12.21
CA LYS A 11 -5.31 14.57 12.71
C LYS A 11 -5.20 14.11 14.15
N CYS A 12 -4.01 13.65 14.53
CA CYS A 12 -3.63 13.54 15.92
C CYS A 12 -3.39 14.96 16.47
N GLU A 13 -3.90 15.26 17.67
CA GLU A 13 -3.69 16.58 18.28
C GLU A 13 -2.23 16.87 18.65
N VAL A 14 -1.41 15.83 18.79
CA VAL A 14 0.03 15.95 19.11
C VAL A 14 0.90 15.88 17.85
N HIS A 15 0.60 14.94 16.94
CA HIS A 15 1.46 14.61 15.80
C HIS A 15 0.94 15.13 14.45
N GLY A 16 -0.21 15.80 14.42
CA GLY A 16 -0.80 16.30 13.19
C GLY A 16 -1.44 15.20 12.33
N PRO A 17 -1.70 15.50 11.03
CA PRO A 17 -2.27 14.53 10.10
C PRO A 17 -1.27 13.40 9.77
N PRO A 18 -1.75 12.20 9.38
CA PRO A 18 -0.87 11.13 8.94
C PRO A 18 -0.14 11.53 7.64
N VAL A 19 1.11 11.09 7.51
CA VAL A 19 1.87 11.22 6.26
C VAL A 19 1.33 10.18 5.29
N SER A 20 0.89 10.61 4.11
CA SER A 20 0.48 9.69 3.04
C SER A 20 1.58 9.64 1.98
N ILE A 21 1.99 8.44 1.60
CA ILE A 21 2.92 8.20 0.50
C ILE A 21 2.08 7.83 -0.73
N PRO A 22 1.97 8.72 -1.73
CA PRO A 22 1.13 8.49 -2.88
C PRO A 22 1.75 7.51 -3.87
N ASP A 23 0.89 6.79 -4.59
CA ASP A 23 1.29 6.00 -5.75
C ASP A 23 1.87 6.89 -6.86
N THR A 24 2.75 6.31 -7.67
CA THR A 24 3.18 6.92 -8.93
C THR A 24 1.98 7.00 -9.88
N SER A 25 1.75 8.16 -10.48
CA SER A 25 0.58 8.37 -11.35
C SER A 25 0.71 7.58 -12.66
N VAL A 26 -0.19 6.61 -12.86
CA VAL A 26 -0.25 5.77 -14.06
C VAL A 26 -1.71 5.67 -14.54
N PRO A 27 -1.98 5.92 -15.84
CA PRO A 27 -3.33 5.77 -16.41
C PRO A 27 -3.90 4.36 -16.21
N THR A 28 -5.22 4.26 -16.11
CA THR A 28 -5.91 2.97 -16.08
C THR A 28 -5.86 2.27 -17.45
N GLY A 29 -5.94 0.94 -17.45
CA GLY A 29 -5.94 0.13 -18.68
C GLY A 29 -4.55 -0.12 -19.30
N VAL A 30 -3.47 0.38 -18.69
CA VAL A 30 -2.09 0.06 -19.09
C VAL A 30 -1.70 -1.32 -18.56
N SER A 31 -0.99 -2.12 -19.38
CA SER A 31 -0.42 -3.41 -18.95
C SER A 31 0.59 -3.21 -17.82
N ASP A 32 0.63 -4.14 -16.86
CA ASP A 32 1.57 -4.07 -15.73
C ASP A 32 1.46 -2.76 -14.92
N ARG A 33 0.25 -2.21 -14.82
CA ARG A 33 -0.01 -0.98 -14.08
C ARG A 33 0.37 -1.10 -12.61
N ALA A 34 0.12 -2.25 -11.98
CA ALA A 34 0.38 -2.45 -10.54
C ALA A 34 1.86 -2.22 -10.17
N THR A 35 2.79 -2.67 -11.02
CA THR A 35 4.22 -2.44 -10.88
C THR A 35 4.57 -0.98 -11.11
N GLN A 36 3.95 -0.34 -12.11
CA GLN A 36 4.24 1.06 -12.47
C GLN A 36 3.70 2.08 -11.46
N THR A 37 2.65 1.75 -10.70
CA THR A 37 2.12 2.62 -9.65
C THR A 37 2.98 2.65 -8.39
N LEU A 38 4.04 1.84 -8.31
CA LEU A 38 4.91 1.75 -7.14
C LEU A 38 5.46 3.13 -6.74
N PRO A 39 5.28 3.56 -5.47
CA PRO A 39 5.84 4.81 -4.97
C PRO A 39 7.37 4.89 -5.12
N SER A 40 7.88 6.10 -5.29
CA SER A 40 9.32 6.34 -5.37
C SER A 40 10.06 5.88 -4.11
N GLY A 41 11.22 5.25 -4.27
CA GLY A 41 12.01 4.70 -3.17
C GLY A 41 11.63 3.27 -2.79
N LEU A 42 10.61 2.68 -3.40
CA LEU A 42 10.29 1.26 -3.28
C LEU A 42 10.73 0.51 -4.54
N GLU A 43 11.04 -0.78 -4.38
CA GLU A 43 11.35 -1.70 -5.49
C GLU A 43 10.58 -3.01 -5.33
N ILE A 44 10.20 -3.61 -6.46
CA ILE A 44 9.65 -4.98 -6.50
C ILE A 44 10.80 -5.94 -6.79
N GLN A 45 11.00 -6.93 -5.92
CA GLN A 45 12.06 -7.93 -6.03
C GLN A 45 11.53 -9.31 -5.60
N GLU A 46 12.26 -10.39 -5.86
CA GLU A 46 11.93 -11.72 -5.34
C GLU A 46 12.01 -11.73 -3.81
N SER A 47 10.99 -12.25 -3.15
CA SER A 47 10.91 -12.33 -1.69
C SER A 47 11.89 -13.37 -1.16
N SER A 48 12.53 -13.07 -0.03
CA SER A 48 13.34 -14.06 0.69
C SER A 48 12.50 -15.05 1.50
N ILE A 49 11.17 -14.84 1.57
CA ILE A 49 10.24 -15.76 2.22
C ILE A 49 10.00 -16.94 1.27
N PRO A 50 10.23 -18.20 1.70
CA PRO A 50 10.02 -19.36 0.84
C PRO A 50 8.61 -19.39 0.22
N ASP A 51 8.55 -19.69 -1.07
CA ASP A 51 7.33 -19.85 -1.86
C ASP A 51 6.39 -18.62 -1.94
N ALA A 52 6.87 -17.43 -1.54
CA ALA A 52 6.06 -16.21 -1.53
C ALA A 52 6.05 -15.41 -2.84
N GLY A 53 6.91 -15.74 -3.81
CA GLY A 53 7.04 -15.01 -5.06
C GLY A 53 7.65 -13.61 -4.89
N LEU A 54 7.02 -12.59 -5.46
CA LEU A 54 7.52 -11.20 -5.41
C LEU A 54 7.12 -10.47 -4.12
N GLY A 55 7.95 -9.53 -3.70
CA GLY A 55 7.70 -8.63 -2.58
C GLY A 55 8.09 -7.17 -2.89
N VAL A 56 7.67 -6.26 -2.01
CA VAL A 56 8.00 -4.83 -2.08
C VAL A 56 9.05 -4.49 -1.02
N PHE A 57 10.13 -3.84 -1.44
CA PHE A 57 11.29 -3.53 -0.61
C PHE A 57 11.52 -2.03 -0.56
N ASN A 58 11.82 -1.51 0.63
CA ASN A 58 12.27 -0.13 0.78
C ASN A 58 13.76 -0.01 0.36
N LYS A 59 14.04 0.85 -0.61
CA LYS A 59 15.39 1.20 -1.09
C LYS A 59 15.68 2.70 -1.01
N GLY A 60 14.67 3.49 -0.66
CA GLY A 60 14.76 4.93 -0.45
C GLY A 60 15.04 5.29 1.01
N GLU A 61 14.48 6.41 1.43
CA GLU A 61 14.59 6.89 2.81
C GLU A 61 13.79 6.02 3.79
N THR A 62 14.02 6.21 5.09
CA THR A 62 13.23 5.54 6.13
C THR A 62 11.76 5.95 6.03
N VAL A 63 10.88 4.96 5.91
CA VAL A 63 9.43 5.18 5.98
C VAL A 63 9.06 5.61 7.40
N PRO A 64 8.43 6.78 7.60
CA PRO A 64 8.13 7.30 8.93
C PRO A 64 7.02 6.46 9.60
N VAL A 65 7.06 6.40 10.93
CA VAL A 65 6.02 5.71 11.72
C VAL A 65 4.67 6.35 11.48
N GLY A 66 3.67 5.53 11.16
CA GLY A 66 2.32 6.00 10.84
C GLY A 66 2.17 6.56 9.43
N ALA A 67 3.14 6.31 8.53
CA ALA A 67 2.94 6.53 7.11
C ALA A 67 1.83 5.63 6.56
N HIS A 68 0.99 6.19 5.68
CA HIS A 68 -0.11 5.48 5.05
C HIS A 68 0.16 5.31 3.55
N PHE A 69 -0.09 4.10 3.04
CA PHE A 69 -0.09 3.76 1.61
C PHE A 69 -1.52 3.45 1.15
N GLY A 70 -1.81 3.69 -0.12
CA GLY A 70 -3.08 3.34 -0.75
C GLY A 70 -3.93 4.53 -1.18
N PRO A 71 -5.24 4.32 -1.44
CA PRO A 71 -6.01 3.10 -1.14
C PRO A 71 -5.56 1.88 -1.96
N TYR A 72 -5.82 0.67 -1.46
CA TYR A 72 -5.65 -0.55 -2.25
C TYR A 72 -6.58 -0.51 -3.47
N GLN A 73 -6.04 -0.79 -4.65
CA GLN A 73 -6.76 -0.70 -5.92
C GLN A 73 -6.97 -2.10 -6.50
N GLY A 74 -8.15 -2.32 -7.07
CA GLY A 74 -8.55 -3.58 -7.69
C GLY A 74 -9.93 -3.45 -8.32
N GLU A 75 -10.47 -4.57 -8.80
CA GLU A 75 -11.84 -4.63 -9.29
C GLU A 75 -12.82 -4.80 -8.13
N LEU A 76 -13.95 -4.08 -8.19
CA LEU A 76 -15.04 -4.27 -7.26
C LEU A 76 -15.90 -5.42 -7.77
N VAL A 77 -15.85 -6.53 -7.05
CA VAL A 77 -16.57 -7.77 -7.36
C VAL A 77 -17.47 -8.16 -6.19
N ASP A 78 -18.34 -9.15 -6.39
CA ASP A 78 -19.11 -9.70 -5.28
C ASP A 78 -18.22 -10.48 -4.31
N ARG A 79 -18.77 -10.79 -3.13
CA ARG A 79 -18.02 -11.46 -2.07
C ARG A 79 -17.57 -12.86 -2.47
N GLU A 80 -18.38 -13.58 -3.23
CA GLU A 80 -18.09 -14.97 -3.60
C GLU A 80 -16.91 -15.01 -4.58
N GLU A 81 -16.90 -14.10 -5.55
CA GLU A 81 -15.79 -13.90 -6.47
C GLU A 81 -14.52 -13.42 -5.74
N ALA A 82 -14.64 -12.43 -4.85
CA ALA A 82 -13.50 -11.91 -4.08
C ALA A 82 -12.81 -13.01 -3.26
N MET A 83 -13.57 -13.91 -2.64
CA MET A 83 -13.02 -15.01 -1.82
C MET A 83 -12.21 -16.04 -2.64
N ASN A 84 -12.31 -16.05 -3.97
CA ASN A 84 -11.54 -16.95 -4.83
C ASN A 84 -10.15 -16.42 -5.18
N SER A 85 -9.82 -15.18 -4.80
CA SER A 85 -8.53 -14.55 -5.07
C SER A 85 -7.76 -14.30 -3.77
N GLU A 86 -6.47 -14.59 -3.79
CA GLU A 86 -5.53 -14.27 -2.69
C GLU A 86 -5.23 -12.77 -2.61
N TYR A 87 -5.67 -11.98 -3.60
CA TYR A 87 -5.41 -10.55 -3.74
C TYR A 87 -6.67 -9.70 -3.47
N SER A 88 -7.54 -10.18 -2.59
CA SER A 88 -8.80 -9.53 -2.25
C SER A 88 -8.79 -8.92 -0.84
N TRP A 89 -9.46 -7.78 -0.69
CA TRP A 89 -9.86 -7.21 0.60
C TRP A 89 -11.39 -7.26 0.70
N VAL A 90 -11.91 -7.91 1.74
CA VAL A 90 -13.34 -8.21 1.93
C VAL A 90 -13.81 -7.70 3.28
#